data_AF-A0A919UD45-F1
#
_entry.id   AF-A0A919UD45-F1
#
_cell.length_a   1.000
_cell.length_b   1.000
_cell.length_c   1.000
_cell.angle_alpha   90.00
_cell.angle_beta   90.00
_cell.angle_gamma   90.00
#
_symmetry.space_group_name_H-M   'P 1'
#
loop_
_entity.id
_entity.type
_entity.pdbx_description
1 polymer ?
#
loop_
_entity_poly.entity_id
_entity_poly.type
_entity_poly.pdbx_seq_one_letter_code
_entity_poly.pdbx_strand_id
1 'polypeptide(L)'
;MNGETWARVSLRIVSPSLTIQEIDQLLSRTSSARQGNLWAVDLTADSAVALNEQLQIAKDYLQSKAGVLEEMTDSEVNLSIGWTPRSPQDGIVMDAEMIALMSRIRCYVLLDTYLD
;
A
#
# COMPACT_ATOMS: atom_id res chain seq x y z
N MET A 1 -12.28 26.59 -2.82
CA MET A 1 -12.27 25.11 -2.74
C MET A 1 -11.19 24.76 -1.74
N ASN A 2 -11.54 24.10 -0.64
CA ASN A 2 -10.56 23.76 0.40
C ASN A 2 -9.50 22.85 -0.22
N GLY A 3 -8.23 23.30 -0.19
CA GLY A 3 -7.07 22.63 -0.76
C GLY A 3 -6.66 21.38 0.02
N GLU A 4 -7.58 20.42 0.12
CA GLU A 4 -7.31 19.14 0.74
C GLU A 4 -6.52 18.27 -0.24
N THR A 5 -5.36 17.81 0.22
CA THR A 5 -4.54 16.82 -0.49
C THR A 5 -5.33 15.55 -0.53
N TRP A 6 -5.67 15.14 -1.74
CA TRP A 6 -6.12 13.78 -1.92
C TRP A 6 -4.88 12.87 -1.94
N ALA A 7 -4.87 11.91 -1.03
CA ALA A 7 -3.91 10.82 -1.02
C ALA A 7 -4.61 9.52 -0.70
N ARG A 8 -4.12 8.42 -1.29
CA ARG A 8 -4.61 7.08 -1.04
C ARG A 8 -3.46 6.08 -1.08
N VAL A 9 -3.34 5.29 -0.04
CA VAL A 9 -2.33 4.24 0.06
C VAL A 9 -3.01 2.87 0.03
N SER A 10 -2.63 2.04 -0.93
CA SER A 10 -3.17 0.69 -1.09
C SER A 10 -2.06 -0.35 -1.16
N LEU A 11 -2.33 -1.53 -0.60
CA LEU A 11 -1.48 -2.71 -0.75
C LEU A 11 -2.08 -3.58 -1.85
N ARG A 12 -1.24 -3.98 -2.79
CA ARG A 12 -1.61 -4.88 -3.90
C ARG A 12 -0.69 -6.08 -3.89
N ILE A 13 -1.25 -7.26 -4.12
CA ILE A 13 -0.52 -8.50 -4.20
C ILE A 13 -0.98 -9.25 -5.43
N VAL A 14 -0.05 -9.57 -6.33
CA VAL A 14 -0.31 -10.49 -7.44
C VAL A 14 0.30 -11.83 -7.07
N SER A 15 -0.51 -12.88 -7.04
CA SER A 15 -0.04 -14.22 -6.69
C SER A 15 -0.47 -15.25 -7.73
N PRO A 16 0.45 -16.09 -8.24
CA PRO A 16 0.10 -17.20 -9.12
C PRO A 16 -0.44 -18.43 -8.37
N SER A 17 -0.13 -18.55 -7.07
CA SER A 17 -0.43 -19.75 -6.26
C SER A 17 -1.55 -19.55 -5.25
N LEU A 18 -1.81 -18.30 -4.84
CA LEU A 18 -2.82 -17.98 -3.82
C LEU A 18 -4.03 -17.30 -4.44
N THR A 19 -5.21 -17.74 -4.03
CA THR A 19 -6.48 -17.10 -4.32
C THR A 19 -6.66 -15.83 -3.48
N ILE A 20 -7.56 -14.95 -3.93
CA ILE A 20 -7.95 -13.74 -3.18
C ILE A 20 -8.41 -14.11 -1.76
N GLN A 21 -9.20 -15.19 -1.59
CA GLN A 21 -9.70 -15.59 -0.27
C GLN A 21 -8.61 -16.10 0.66
N GLU A 22 -7.60 -16.80 0.13
CA GLU A 22 -6.45 -17.24 0.95
C GLU A 22 -5.64 -16.04 1.42
N ILE A 23 -5.40 -15.06 0.53
CA ILE A 23 -4.72 -13.81 0.90
C ILE A 23 -5.55 -13.00 1.92
N ASP A 24 -6.89 -12.96 1.77
CA ASP A 24 -7.78 -12.32 2.74
C ASP A 24 -7.59 -12.90 4.16
N GLN A 25 -7.51 -14.23 4.26
CA GLN A 25 -7.32 -14.93 5.54
C GLN A 25 -5.94 -14.63 6.15
N LEU A 26 -4.88 -14.74 5.34
CA LEU A 26 -3.50 -14.48 5.74
C LEU A 26 -3.31 -13.03 6.25
N LEU A 27 -3.89 -12.07 5.53
CA LEU A 27 -3.72 -10.65 5.79
C LEU A 27 -4.82 -10.03 6.66
N SER A 28 -5.83 -10.82 7.01
CA SER A 28 -6.95 -10.43 7.86
C SER A 28 -7.66 -9.17 7.34
N ARG A 29 -7.78 -9.05 6.02
CA ARG A 29 -8.42 -7.93 5.32
C ARG A 29 -9.14 -8.46 4.09
N THR A 30 -10.33 -7.92 3.80
CA THR A 30 -11.07 -8.29 2.59
C THR A 30 -10.59 -7.48 1.41
N SER A 31 -10.30 -8.16 0.31
CA SER A 31 -9.91 -7.54 -0.94
C SER A 31 -11.03 -6.66 -1.51
N SER A 32 -10.64 -5.51 -2.06
CA SER A 32 -11.47 -4.70 -2.94
C SER A 32 -11.51 -5.24 -4.38
N ALA A 33 -10.56 -6.12 -4.73
CA ALA A 33 -10.50 -6.77 -6.03
C ALA A 33 -11.64 -7.80 -6.18
N ARG A 34 -12.32 -7.77 -7.33
CA ARG A 34 -13.52 -8.59 -7.54
C ARG A 34 -13.21 -9.97 -8.15
N GLN A 35 -12.19 -10.09 -8.99
CA GLN A 35 -11.82 -11.33 -9.69
C GLN A 35 -10.35 -11.30 -10.14
N GLY A 36 -9.76 -12.49 -10.35
CA GLY A 36 -8.43 -12.68 -10.90
C GLY A 36 -7.38 -13.00 -9.83
N ASN A 37 -6.11 -12.76 -10.20
CA ASN A 37 -4.93 -13.11 -9.39
C ASN A 37 -4.38 -11.89 -8.61
N LEU A 38 -5.11 -10.77 -8.66
CA LEU A 38 -4.78 -9.53 -8.00
C LEU A 38 -5.62 -9.41 -6.74
N TRP A 39 -4.96 -9.38 -5.60
CA TRP A 39 -5.53 -8.95 -4.34
C TRP A 39 -5.17 -7.48 -4.10
N ALA A 40 -6.13 -6.66 -3.67
CA ALA A 40 -5.88 -5.24 -3.40
C ALA A 40 -6.72 -4.74 -2.24
N VAL A 41 -6.13 -3.95 -1.34
CA VAL A 41 -6.87 -3.29 -0.26
C VAL A 41 -6.35 -1.87 -0.03
N ASP A 42 -7.27 -0.97 0.30
CA ASP A 42 -6.88 0.34 0.84
C ASP A 42 -6.45 0.19 2.29
N LEU A 43 -5.24 0.63 2.60
CA LEU A 43 -4.75 0.65 3.97
C LEU A 43 -5.35 1.82 4.74
N THR A 44 -5.73 2.88 4.01
CA THR A 44 -6.36 4.09 4.52
C THR A 44 -7.70 4.34 3.83
N ALA A 45 -8.77 4.40 4.63
CA ALA A 45 -10.14 4.58 4.11
C ALA A 45 -10.51 6.06 3.88
N ASP A 46 -9.80 6.98 4.55
CA ASP A 46 -10.11 8.40 4.54
C ASP A 46 -9.02 9.19 3.81
N SER A 47 -9.38 9.75 2.65
CA SER A 47 -8.50 10.57 1.84
C SER A 47 -8.22 11.95 2.43
N ALA A 48 -8.95 12.36 3.48
CA ALA A 48 -8.69 13.61 4.21
C ALA A 48 -7.50 13.48 5.18
N VAL A 49 -7.06 12.25 5.47
CA VAL A 49 -5.88 11.98 6.30
C VAL A 49 -4.62 12.39 5.54
N ALA A 50 -3.70 13.08 6.23
CA ALA A 50 -2.45 13.53 5.63
C ALA A 50 -1.61 12.33 5.13
N LEU A 51 -0.98 12.46 3.96
CA LEU A 51 -0.20 11.36 3.34
C LEU A 51 0.82 10.73 4.29
N ASN A 52 1.55 11.52 5.08
CA ASN A 52 2.52 10.99 6.05
C ASN A 52 1.87 10.10 7.12
N GLU A 53 0.67 10.47 7.58
CA GLU A 53 -0.09 9.65 8.52
C GLU A 53 -0.60 8.37 7.84
N GLN A 54 -1.03 8.46 6.58
CA GLN A 54 -1.38 7.27 5.79
C GLN A 54 -0.20 6.32 5.60
N LEU A 55 1.01 6.84 5.36
CA LEU A 55 2.23 6.06 5.24
C LEU A 55 2.64 5.43 6.57
N GLN A 56 2.43 6.10 7.69
CA GLN A 56 2.64 5.52 9.02
C GLN A 56 1.68 4.36 9.29
N ILE A 57 0.39 4.52 8.97
CA ILE A 57 -0.61 3.44 9.07
C ILE A 57 -0.19 2.25 8.18
N ALA A 58 0.29 2.53 6.96
CA ALA A 58 0.77 1.50 6.06
C ALA A 58 2.01 0.77 6.62
N LYS A 59 2.98 1.52 7.17
CA LYS A 59 4.18 0.98 7.83
C LYS A 59 3.79 0.04 8.98
N ASP A 60 2.92 0.48 9.87
CA ASP A 60 2.47 -0.31 11.02
C ASP A 60 1.77 -1.60 10.57
N TYR A 61 0.91 -1.51 9.55
CA TYR A 61 0.24 -2.67 8.98
C TYR A 61 1.24 -3.65 8.35
N LEU A 62 2.14 -3.17 7.49
CA LEU A 62 3.18 -3.99 6.85
C LEU A 62 4.07 -4.65 7.90
N GLN A 63 4.43 -3.94 8.97
CA GLN A 63 5.24 -4.48 10.05
C GLN A 63 4.52 -5.60 10.80
N SER A 64 3.22 -5.44 11.05
CA SER A 64 2.40 -6.48 11.70
C SER A 64 2.23 -7.74 10.85
N LYS A 65 2.34 -7.63 9.52
CA LYS A 65 2.17 -8.71 8.54
C LYS A 65 3.48 -9.17 7.88
N ALA A 66 4.62 -8.61 8.28
CA ALA A 66 5.88 -8.79 7.57
C ALA A 66 6.28 -10.27 7.44
N GLY A 67 6.16 -11.05 8.53
CA GLY A 67 6.48 -12.48 8.50
C GLY A 67 5.60 -13.27 7.51
N VAL A 68 4.32 -12.91 7.36
CA VAL A 68 3.44 -13.54 6.38
C VAL A 68 3.83 -13.14 4.95
N LEU A 69 4.09 -11.85 4.73
CA LEU A 69 4.47 -11.31 3.42
C LEU A 69 5.83 -11.85 2.93
N GLU A 70 6.76 -12.14 3.85
CA GLU A 70 8.06 -12.73 3.53
C GLU A 70 7.94 -14.15 2.95
N GLU A 71 7.00 -14.94 3.48
CA GLU A 71 6.74 -16.32 3.06
C GLU A 71 6.03 -16.40 1.69
N MET A 72 5.40 -15.30 1.24
CA MET A 72 4.77 -15.20 -0.09
C MET A 72 5.80 -14.97 -1.20
N THR A 73 6.74 -15.92 -1.35
CA THR A 73 7.95 -15.80 -2.18
C THR A 73 7.71 -15.70 -3.68
N ASP A 74 6.60 -16.22 -4.18
CA ASP A 74 6.20 -16.19 -5.58
C ASP A 74 5.22 -15.05 -5.91
N SER A 75 4.90 -14.22 -4.92
CA SER A 75 3.91 -13.15 -5.02
C SER A 75 4.60 -11.80 -5.16
N GLU A 76 4.01 -10.92 -5.97
CA GLU A 76 4.48 -9.55 -6.16
C GLU A 76 3.74 -8.61 -5.22
N VAL A 77 4.43 -8.07 -4.23
CA VAL A 77 3.87 -7.14 -3.23
C VAL A 77 4.14 -5.71 -3.67
N ASN A 78 3.09 -4.88 -3.74
CA ASN A 78 3.15 -3.51 -4.21
C ASN A 78 2.46 -2.57 -3.22
N LEU A 79 3.17 -1.56 -2.72
CA LEU A 79 2.58 -0.41 -2.03
C LEU A 79 2.29 0.68 -3.07
N SER A 80 1.03 0.85 -3.42
CA SER A 80 0.59 1.87 -4.37
C SER A 80 0.17 3.14 -3.64
N ILE A 81 0.81 4.25 -3.98
CA ILE A 81 0.55 5.57 -3.39
C ILE A 81 0.00 6.47 -4.50
N GLY A 82 -1.30 6.74 -4.44
CA GLY A 82 -1.97 7.75 -5.25
C GLY A 82 -1.91 9.09 -4.53
N TRP A 83 -1.41 10.15 -5.16
CA TRP A 83 -1.37 11.47 -4.52
C TRP A 83 -1.52 12.63 -5.52
N THR A 84 -2.13 13.72 -5.06
CA THR A 84 -2.16 15.02 -5.76
C THR A 84 -1.37 16.06 -4.96
N PRO A 85 -0.24 16.59 -5.48
CA PRO A 85 0.62 17.51 -4.72
C PRO A 85 -0.08 18.85 -4.45
N ARG A 86 0.05 19.39 -3.22
CA ARG A 86 -0.52 20.72 -2.86
C ARG A 86 0.23 21.90 -3.45
N SER A 87 1.51 21.70 -3.73
CA SER A 87 2.41 22.73 -4.22
C SER A 87 3.41 22.09 -5.18
N PRO A 88 4.12 22.88 -5.99
CA PRO A 88 5.16 22.36 -6.87
C PRO A 88 6.27 21.57 -6.15
N GLN A 89 6.38 21.69 -4.82
CA GLN A 89 7.34 20.98 -3.99
C GLN A 89 6.64 20.26 -2.83
N ASP A 90 5.70 19.36 -3.16
CA ASP A 90 5.10 18.43 -2.19
C ASP A 90 5.72 17.04 -2.40
N GLY A 91 6.38 16.52 -1.36
CA GLY A 91 7.21 15.32 -1.44
C GLY A 91 6.70 14.18 -0.57
N ILE A 92 7.01 12.95 -0.98
CA ILE A 92 6.83 11.76 -0.15
C ILE A 92 8.07 11.52 0.67
N VAL A 93 7.89 11.33 1.98
CA VAL A 93 8.96 10.94 2.89
C VAL A 93 8.72 9.51 3.36
N MET A 94 9.73 8.66 3.17
CA MET A 94 9.80 7.32 3.75
C MET A 94 11.06 7.25 4.60
N ASP A 95 10.91 6.88 5.87
CA ASP A 95 12.06 6.75 6.77
C ASP A 95 12.88 5.48 6.48
N ALA A 96 14.06 5.38 7.09
CA ALA A 96 14.95 4.25 6.90
C ALA A 96 14.31 2.91 7.34
N GLU A 97 13.44 2.94 8.35
CA GLU A 97 12.77 1.75 8.85
C GLU A 97 11.73 1.23 7.86
N MET A 98 10.94 2.12 7.25
CA MET A 98 9.99 1.78 6.19
C MET A 98 10.70 1.24 4.96
N ILE A 99 11.82 1.85 4.56
CA ILE A 99 12.64 1.36 3.45
C ILE A 99 13.18 -0.04 3.76
N ALA A 100 13.72 -0.27 4.96
CA ALA A 100 14.22 -1.56 5.38
C ALA A 100 13.10 -2.62 5.42
N LEU A 101 11.93 -2.28 5.94
CA LEU A 101 10.75 -3.14 5.97
C LEU A 101 10.32 -3.53 4.56
N MET A 102 10.14 -2.56 3.65
CA MET A 102 9.75 -2.82 2.26
C MET A 102 10.78 -3.70 1.54
N SER A 103 12.07 -3.44 1.75
CA SER A 103 13.13 -4.29 1.19
C SER A 103 13.05 -5.72 1.73
N ARG A 104 12.76 -5.90 3.02
CA ARG A 104 12.66 -7.21 3.68
C ARG A 104 11.53 -8.05 3.08
N ILE A 105 10.38 -7.42 2.82
CA ILE A 105 9.20 -8.09 2.24
C ILE A 105 9.18 -8.05 0.70
N ARG A 106 10.25 -7.60 0.04
CA ARG A 106 10.36 -7.41 -1.42
C ARG A 106 9.20 -6.58 -2.01
N CYS A 107 8.76 -5.56 -1.28
CA CYS A 107 7.67 -4.68 -1.70
C CYS A 107 8.16 -3.62 -2.69
N TYR A 108 7.51 -3.55 -3.84
CA TYR A 108 7.66 -2.47 -4.80
C TYR A 108 6.83 -1.27 -4.39
N VAL A 109 7.32 -0.07 -4.69
CA VAL A 109 6.54 1.17 -4.50
C VAL A 109 6.06 1.64 -5.86
N LEU A 110 4.75 1.76 -6.02
CA LEU A 110 4.12 2.34 -7.21
C LEU A 110 3.61 3.74 -6.85
N LEU A 111 4.16 4.75 -7.48
CA LEU A 111 3.73 6.14 -7.31
C LEU A 111 2.82 6.52 -8.48
N ASP A 112 1.56 6.80 -8.17
CA ASP A 112 0.57 7.27 -9.14
C ASP A 112 0.22 8.73 -8.83
N THR A 113 0.69 9.62 -9.70
CA THR A 113 0.45 11.06 -9.56
C THR A 113 -0.58 11.50 -10.60
N TYR A 114 -1.68 12.09 -10.13
CA TYR A 114 -2.65 12.72 -11.02
C TYR A 114 -2.16 14.14 -11.33
N LEU A 115 -1.77 14.37 -12.60
CA LEU A 115 -1.66 15.72 -13.15
C LEU A 115 -3.03 16.03 -13.79
N ASP A 116 -3.69 17.08 -13.32
CA ASP A 116 -4.78 17.71 -14.09
C ASP A 116 -4.24 18.29 -15.40
#